data_AF-A0ABD0Q2F1-F1
#
_entry.id   AF-A0ABD0Q2F1-F1
#
_cell.length_a   1.000
_cell.length_b   1.000
_cell.length_c   1.000
_cell.angle_alpha   90.00
_cell.angle_beta   90.00
_cell.angle_gamma   90.00
#
_symmetry.space_group_name_H-M   'P 1'
#
loop_
_entity.id
_entity.type
_entity.pdbx_description
1 polymer ?
#
loop_
_entity_poly.entity_id
_entity_poly.type
_entity_poly.pdbx_seq_one_letter_code
_entity_poly.pdbx_strand_id
1 'polypeptide(L)' 'NVQEVTLKKRLNGLGFSFFITELDTSLDSGSIVRIRTLFPGQPAEESGKIREGDVILSINGEPLKGLSYQ' A
#
# COMPACT_ATOMS: atom_id res chain seq x y z
N ASN A 1 -12.10 8.22 3.93
CA ASN A 1 -11.04 9.03 4.58
C ASN A 1 -9.74 8.68 3.88
N VAL A 2 -9.00 9.66 3.37
CA VAL A 2 -7.70 9.45 2.71
C VAL A 2 -6.64 10.16 3.54
N GLN A 3 -5.52 9.50 3.81
CA GLN A 3 -4.44 10.05 4.61
C GLN A 3 -3.10 9.83 3.93
N GLU A 4 -2.26 10.86 3.94
CA GLU A 4 -0.86 10.75 3.54
C GLU A 4 -0.01 10.33 4.73
N VAL A 5 0.84 9.32 4.53
CA VAL A 5 1.71 8.78 5.58
C VAL A 5 3.14 8.71 5.07
N THR A 6 4.05 9.37 5.77
CA THR A 6 5.49 9.26 5.54
C THR A 6 6.07 8.22 6.49
N LEU A 7 6.70 7.18 5.93
CA LEU A 7 7.40 6.15 6.68
C LEU A 7 8.90 6.27 6.46
N LYS A 8 9.69 6.14 7.52
CA LYS A 8 11.15 6.09 7.41
C LYS A 8 11.60 4.66 7.11
N LYS A 9 12.16 4.44 5.93
CA LYS A 9 12.72 3.14 5.52
C LYS A 9 13.85 2.71 6.48
N ARG A 10 13.78 1.47 6.97
CA ARG A 10 14.84 0.80 7.74
C ARG A 10 15.55 -0.24 6.87
N LEU A 11 16.53 -0.94 7.43
CA LEU A 11 17.28 -2.02 6.76
C LEU A 11 16.35 -3.07 6.15
N ASN A 12 15.23 -3.38 6.83
CA ASN A 12 14.26 -4.40 6.41
C ASN A 12 13.10 -3.82 5.57
N GLY A 13 13.23 -2.59 5.06
CA GLY A 13 12.20 -1.92 4.28
C GLY A 13 11.23 -1.10 5.13
N LEU A 14 9.96 -1.07 4.72
CA LEU A 14 8.91 -0.25 5.34
C LEU A 14 8.11 -0.97 6.42
N GLY A 15 8.16 -2.30 6.48
CA GLY A 15 7.50 -3.05 7.57
C GLY A 15 6.09 -3.52 7.29
N PHE A 16 5.68 -3.64 6.04
CA PHE A 16 4.38 -4.23 5.69
C PHE A 16 4.49 -5.10 4.45
N SER A 17 3.51 -5.98 4.27
CA SER A 17 3.26 -6.69 3.01
C SER A 17 1.94 -6.22 2.41
N PHE A 18 1.77 -6.43 1.10
CA PHE A 18 0.55 -6.06 0.39
C PHE A 18 0.16 -7.15 -0.60
N PHE A 19 -1.10 -7.12 -1.04
CA PHE A 19 -1.57 -7.87 -2.20
C PHE A 19 -2.22 -6.92 -3.19
N ILE A 20 -2.22 -7.34 -4.45
CA ILE A 20 -2.89 -6.62 -5.54
C ILE A 20 -4.13 -7.41 -5.90
N THR A 21 -5.25 -6.71 -6.02
CA THR A 21 -6.48 -7.26 -6.57
C THR A 21 -6.77 -6.56 -7.88
N GLU A 22 -6.79 -7.32 -8.97
CA GLU A 22 -7.24 -6.82 -10.27
C GLU A 22 -8.76 -6.82 -10.28
N LEU A 23 -9.35 -5.68 -10.66
CA LEU A 23 -10.77 -5.61 -10.96
C LEU A 23 -10.95 -5.86 -12.46
N ASP A 24 -11.39 -7.07 -12.81
CA ASP A 24 -11.84 -7.42 -14.16
C ASP A 24 -13.23 -6.83 -14.45
N THR A 25 -13.35 -5.51 -14.31
CA THR A 25 -14.52 -4.79 -14.82
C THR A 25 -14.13 -4.18 -16.15
N SER A 26 -14.78 -4.64 -17.21
CA SER A 26 -14.59 -4.31 -18.63
C SER A 26 -14.62 -2.81 -19.02
N LEU A 27 -14.74 -1.91 -18.04
CA LEU A 27 -14.78 -0.45 -18.20
C LEU A 27 -13.65 0.29 -17.45
N ASP A 28 -13.04 -0.33 -16.43
CA ASP A 28 -11.94 0.24 -15.64
C ASP A 28 -11.05 -0.92 -15.17
N SER A 29 -10.02 -1.25 -15.96
CA SER A 29 -8.94 -2.15 -15.53
C SER A 29 -8.12 -1.44 -14.45
N GLY A 30 -8.59 -1.53 -13.21
CA GLY A 30 -7.96 -0.93 -12.04
C GLY A 30 -7.40 -2.01 -11.13
N SER A 31 -6.12 -1.91 -10.82
CA SER A 31 -5.47 -2.72 -9.78
C SER A 31 -5.56 -2.00 -8.44
N ILE A 32 -6.02 -2.70 -7.39
CA ILE A 32 -6.11 -2.18 -6.03
C ILE A 32 -5.00 -2.80 -5.20
N VAL A 33 -4.16 -1.96 -4.59
CA VAL A 33 -3.10 -2.41 -3.68
C VAL A 33 -3.58 -2.29 -2.23
N ARG A 34 -3.58 -3.40 -1.49
CA ARG A 34 -4.03 -3.45 -0.09
C ARG A 34 -2.95 -3.94 0.85
N ILE A 35 -2.85 -3.30 2.01
CA ILE A 35 -1.96 -3.74 3.10
C ILE A 35 -2.50 -5.06 3.65
N ARG A 36 -1.66 -6.10 3.60
CA ARG A 36 -1.97 -7.44 4.09
C ARG A 36 -1.59 -7.62 5.55
N THR A 37 -0.36 -7.27 5.88
CA THR A 37 0.21 -7.52 7.20
C THR A 37 1.16 -6.42 7.58
N LEU A 38 1.08 -5.96 8.83
CA LEU A 38 2.08 -5.11 9.45
C LEU A 38 3.04 -5.97 10.27
N PHE A 39 4.33 -5.76 10.09
CA PHE A 39 5.35 -6.53 10.79
C PHE A 39 5.67 -5.89 12.16
N PRO A 40 5.68 -6.66 13.26
CA PRO A 40 5.94 -6.13 14.59
C PRO A 40 7.27 -5.40 14.72
N GLY A 41 7.26 -4.22 15.36
CA GLY A 41 8.45 -3.39 15.59
C GLY A 41 9.04 -2.79 14.31
N GLN A 42 8.27 -2.75 13.21
CA GLN A 42 8.69 -2.15 11.95
C GLN A 42 8.02 -0.79 11.72
N PRO A 43 8.57 0.05 10.82
CA PRO A 43 8.15 1.45 10.68
C PRO A 43 6.65 1.63 10.41
N ALA A 44 6.05 0.73 9.62
CA ALA A 44 4.64 0.72 9.31
C ALA A 44 3.75 0.58 10.55
N GLU A 45 4.02 -0.43 11.39
CA GLU A 45 3.31 -0.67 12.64
C GLU A 45 3.57 0.46 13.65
N GLU A 46 4.84 0.82 13.85
CA GLU A 46 5.25 1.90 14.77
C GLU A 46 4.61 3.25 14.42
N SER A 47 4.30 3.49 13.14
CA SER A 47 3.63 4.72 12.73
C SER A 47 2.23 4.86 13.31
N GLY A 48 1.52 3.75 13.53
CA GLY A 48 0.11 3.71 13.93
C GLY A 48 -0.87 4.34 12.92
N LYS A 49 -0.37 4.82 11.78
CA LYS A 49 -1.12 5.59 10.76
C LYS A 49 -1.62 4.73 9.61
N ILE A 50 -1.03 3.57 9.41
CA ILE A 50 -1.50 2.58 8.46
C ILE A 50 -1.92 1.31 9.19
N ARG A 51 -2.88 0.59 8.62
CA ARG A 51 -3.49 -0.61 9.20
C ARG A 51 -3.66 -1.68 8.14
N GLU A 52 -3.76 -2.92 8.59
CA GLU A 52 -4.14 -4.04 7.72
C GLU A 52 -5.53 -3.78 7.12
N GLY A 53 -5.67 -4.03 5.82
CA GLY A 53 -6.88 -3.74 5.05
C GLY A 53 -6.90 -2.35 4.40
N ASP A 54 -6.00 -1.44 4.77
CA ASP A 54 -5.89 -0.13 4.11
C ASP A 54 -5.51 -0.28 2.63
N VAL A 55 -6.05 0.61 1.81
CA VAL A 55 -5.79 0.67 0.37
C VAL A 55 -4.74 1.74 0.10
N ILE A 56 -3.67 1.36 -0.60
CA ILE A 56 -2.64 2.28 -1.06
C ILE A 56 -3.10 2.85 -2.40
N LEU A 57 -3.26 4.17 -2.46
CA LEU A 57 -3.69 4.87 -3.67
C LEU A 57 -2.50 5.40 -4.48
N SER A 58 -1.44 5.82 -3.78
CA SER A 58 -0.24 6.40 -4.36
C SER A 58 0.98 6.14 -3.48
N ILE A 59 2.16 6.07 -4.09
CA ILE A 59 3.45 6.00 -3.39
C ILE A 59 4.29 7.18 -3.86
N ASN A 60 4.81 7.99 -2.93
CA ASN A 60 5.62 9.18 -3.24
C ASN A 60 4.96 10.15 -4.24
N GLY A 61 3.63 10.25 -4.21
CA GLY A 61 2.85 11.08 -5.14
C GLY A 61 2.51 10.42 -6.48
N GLU A 62 3.06 9.24 -6.78
CA GLU A 62 2.71 8.49 -7.98
C GLU A 62 1.50 7.59 -7.74
N PRO A 63 0.39 7.76 -8.49
CA PRO A 63 -0.80 6.94 -8.33
C PRO A 63 -0.55 5.51 -8.80
N LEU A 64 -1.12 4.54 -8.10
CA LEU A 64 -0.98 3.11 -8.42
C LEU A 64 -1.97 2.63 -9.49
N LYS A 65 -2.98 3.45 -9.84
CA LYS A 65 -3.96 3.12 -10.88
C LYS A 65 -3.26 3.06 -12.25
N GLY A 66 -3.41 1.93 -12.95
CA GLY A 66 -2.88 1.76 -14.32
C GLY A 66 -1.40 1.37 -14.40
N LEU A 67 -0.75 1.07 -13.27
CA LEU A 67 0.59 0.48 -13.28
C LEU A 67 0.48 -1.02 -13.58
N SER A 68 1.11 -1.45 -14.68
CA SER A 68 1.37 -2.86 -14.95
C SER A 68 2.52 -3.33 -14.06
N TYR A 69 2.32 -4.41 -13.31
CA TYR A 69 3.40 -5.05 -12.55
C TYR A 69 4.39 -5.68 -13.54
N GLN A 70 5.70 -5.48 -13.32
CA GLN A 70 6.76 -6.08 -14.15
C GLN A 70 7.49 -7.18 -13.38
#